data_AF-D8PYU1-F1
#
_entry.id   AF-D8PYU1-F1
#
_cell.length_a   1.000
_cell.length_b   1.000
_cell.length_c   1.000
_cell.angle_alpha   90.00
_cell.angle_beta   90.00
_cell.angle_gamma   90.00
#
_symmetry.space_group_name_H-M   'P 1'
#
loop_
_entity.id
_entity.type
_entity.pdbx_description
1 polymer ?
#
loop_
_entity_poly.entity_id
_entity_poly.type
_entity_poly.pdbx_seq_one_letter_code
_entity_poly.pdbx_strand_id
1 'polypeptide(L)'
;MPPAENLNFALFPGQTHPSQPISLSAQATSDLHQYGRGRAIVNEWFRIWIEPATQDISPPLAHSIATPARTAELLLFMEHFLRFRTIALRDLLTTPPDIAYFLSREMALLDWLGRYWEAFQQRMCEATLPLPRALDTSVKLCPKTESEHRNRFVVEWFSSNGLDLRATQSIFERDAFQELKRRIALHYGNDRAVGGWDKRRYWAIFSTALKRSSEQSDKQLEYFVGFDGWQSRFTLFNTALLRGAPLDAMLASLRCIHDPVTLGGAFAVGAVHKSSRLPKEERSKWLGRTMIFIINHALRALSQGSDACAEEAVAAFLAISRYNL
;
A
#
# COMPACT_ATOMS: atom_id res chain seq x y z
N MET A 1 -18.55 -15.42 -5.83
CA MET A 1 -17.23 -16.06 -5.63
C MET A 1 -17.45 -17.50 -5.17
N PRO A 2 -16.64 -18.49 -5.59
CA PRO A 2 -16.77 -19.87 -5.10
C PRO A 2 -16.49 -19.93 -3.58
N PRO A 3 -17.11 -20.87 -2.83
CA PRO A 3 -16.91 -20.99 -1.40
C PRO A 3 -15.44 -21.29 -1.05
N ALA A 4 -14.93 -20.59 -0.04
CA ALA A 4 -13.52 -20.55 0.38
C ALA A 4 -12.99 -21.86 1.00
N GLU A 5 -13.88 -22.77 1.37
CA GLU A 5 -13.54 -23.98 2.10
C GLU A 5 -12.92 -25.00 1.12
N ASN A 6 -11.59 -25.15 1.21
CA ASN A 6 -10.74 -26.13 0.50
C ASN A 6 -10.08 -25.69 -0.82
N LEU A 7 -9.63 -24.43 -0.92
CA LEU A 7 -8.75 -24.02 -2.03
C LEU A 7 -7.32 -24.56 -1.82
N ASN A 8 -6.98 -25.66 -2.49
CA ASN A 8 -5.59 -26.13 -2.59
C ASN A 8 -4.92 -25.53 -3.84
N PHE A 9 -4.29 -24.37 -3.67
CA PHE A 9 -3.63 -23.64 -4.76
C PHE A 9 -2.43 -24.36 -5.39
N ALA A 10 -1.92 -25.43 -4.77
CA ALA A 10 -0.85 -26.25 -5.33
C ALA A 10 -1.35 -27.27 -6.39
N LEU A 11 -2.67 -27.38 -6.55
CA LEU A 11 -3.32 -28.30 -7.48
C LEU A 11 -4.17 -27.56 -8.51
N PHE A 12 -4.58 -28.27 -9.56
CA PHE A 12 -5.60 -27.73 -10.46
C PHE A 12 -6.91 -27.49 -9.69
N PRO A 13 -7.68 -26.45 -10.02
CA PRO A 13 -8.96 -26.21 -9.40
C PRO A 13 -9.89 -27.43 -9.43
N GLY A 14 -10.46 -27.81 -8.29
CA GLY A 14 -11.30 -29.00 -8.16
C GLY A 14 -10.54 -30.32 -7.97
N GLN A 15 -9.20 -30.29 -7.99
CA GLN A 15 -8.37 -31.45 -7.68
C GLN A 15 -8.09 -31.51 -6.16
N THR A 16 -8.28 -32.67 -5.55
CA THR A 16 -8.03 -32.89 -4.11
C THR A 16 -6.68 -33.58 -3.84
N HIS A 17 -6.15 -34.32 -4.83
CA HIS A 17 -4.86 -35.01 -4.74
C HIS A 17 -4.12 -34.99 -6.09
N PRO A 18 -2.77 -34.85 -6.15
CA PRO A 18 -2.03 -34.78 -7.41
C PRO A 18 -2.27 -35.93 -8.40
N SER A 19 -2.52 -37.14 -7.89
CA SER A 19 -2.80 -38.33 -8.70
C SER A 19 -4.25 -38.48 -9.14
N GLN A 20 -5.15 -37.64 -8.63
CA GLN A 20 -6.55 -37.67 -9.04
C GLN A 20 -6.66 -37.22 -10.50
N PRO A 21 -7.29 -38.02 -11.38
CA PRO A 21 -7.57 -37.59 -12.74
C PRO A 21 -8.52 -36.40 -12.71
N ILE A 22 -8.19 -35.35 -13.46
CA ILE A 22 -9.02 -34.16 -13.60
C ILE A 22 -9.25 -33.87 -15.09
N SER A 23 -10.47 -33.49 -15.44
CA SER A 23 -10.77 -32.96 -16.77
C SER A 23 -10.22 -31.54 -16.86
N LEU A 24 -9.09 -31.37 -17.55
CA LEU A 24 -8.48 -30.06 -17.78
C LEU A 24 -9.18 -29.36 -18.94
N SER A 25 -9.27 -28.03 -18.88
CA SER A 25 -9.63 -27.24 -20.05
C SER A 25 -8.63 -27.47 -21.19
N ALA A 26 -9.06 -27.24 -22.44
CA ALA A 26 -8.17 -27.35 -23.60
C ALA A 26 -6.95 -26.43 -23.45
N GLN A 27 -7.16 -25.23 -22.90
CA GLN A 27 -6.11 -24.29 -22.61
C GLN A 27 -5.19 -24.76 -21.47
N ALA A 28 -5.72 -25.34 -20.38
CA ALA A 28 -4.87 -25.90 -19.32
C ALA A 28 -4.01 -27.07 -19.81
N THR A 29 -4.54 -27.89 -20.72
CA THR A 29 -3.79 -28.96 -21.37
C THR A 29 -2.67 -28.39 -22.24
N SER A 30 -2.97 -27.36 -23.05
CA SER A 30 -1.95 -26.65 -23.84
C SER A 30 -0.86 -26.03 -22.96
N ASP A 31 -1.25 -25.35 -21.88
CA ASP A 31 -0.30 -24.74 -20.93
C ASP A 31 0.59 -25.78 -20.26
N LEU A 32 0.04 -26.96 -19.93
CA LEU A 32 0.77 -28.07 -19.33
C LEU A 32 1.86 -28.59 -20.28
N HIS A 33 1.54 -28.72 -21.57
CA HIS A 33 2.51 -29.15 -22.58
C HIS A 33 3.57 -28.08 -22.86
N GLN A 34 3.18 -26.81 -22.91
CA GLN A 34 4.07 -25.72 -23.34
C GLN A 34 4.97 -25.18 -22.21
N TYR A 35 4.43 -25.08 -20.99
CA TYR A 35 5.08 -24.38 -19.87
C TYR A 35 5.29 -25.26 -18.64
N GLY A 36 4.77 -26.49 -18.66
CA GLY A 36 4.83 -27.41 -17.52
C GLY A 36 3.75 -27.16 -16.46
N ARG A 37 3.74 -28.04 -15.45
CA ARG A 37 2.63 -28.17 -14.50
C ARG A 37 2.40 -26.92 -13.65
N GLY A 38 3.46 -26.32 -13.11
CA GLY A 38 3.33 -25.16 -12.21
C GLY A 38 2.64 -23.97 -12.88
N ARG A 39 3.11 -23.59 -14.07
CA ARG A 39 2.52 -22.50 -14.85
C ARG A 39 1.10 -22.82 -15.35
N ALA A 40 0.84 -24.06 -15.71
CA ALA A 40 -0.52 -24.48 -16.08
C ALA A 40 -1.52 -24.35 -14.91
N ILE A 41 -1.12 -24.75 -13.70
CA ILE A 41 -1.94 -24.60 -12.49
C ILE A 41 -2.21 -23.12 -12.21
N VAL A 42 -1.18 -22.28 -12.24
CA VAL A 42 -1.31 -20.83 -12.03
C VAL A 42 -2.25 -20.21 -13.07
N ASN A 43 -2.06 -20.51 -14.35
CA ASN A 43 -2.91 -20.00 -15.42
C ASN A 43 -4.37 -20.40 -15.24
N GLU A 44 -4.63 -21.63 -14.81
CA GLU A 44 -5.99 -22.09 -14.60
C GLU A 44 -6.67 -21.37 -13.42
N TRP A 45 -5.97 -21.20 -12.29
CA TRP A 45 -6.48 -20.39 -11.17
C TRP A 45 -6.79 -18.96 -11.59
N PHE A 46 -5.97 -18.36 -12.46
CA PHE A 46 -6.32 -17.07 -13.00
C PHE A 46 -7.60 -17.10 -13.85
N ARG A 47 -7.73 -18.05 -14.78
CA ARG A 47 -8.91 -18.14 -15.66
C ARG A 47 -10.22 -18.37 -14.92
N ILE A 48 -10.21 -19.24 -13.91
CA ILE A 48 -11.45 -19.71 -13.28
C ILE A 48 -11.86 -18.88 -12.06
N TRP A 49 -10.93 -18.14 -11.46
CA TRP A 49 -11.17 -17.44 -10.20
C TRP A 49 -10.74 -15.98 -10.23
N ILE A 50 -9.48 -15.69 -10.57
CA ILE A 50 -8.96 -14.31 -10.45
C ILE A 50 -9.55 -13.41 -11.53
N GLU A 51 -9.49 -13.79 -12.81
CA GLU A 51 -10.00 -12.98 -13.92
C GLU A 51 -11.52 -12.73 -13.80
N PRO A 52 -12.37 -13.74 -13.53
CA PRO A 52 -13.78 -13.49 -13.27
C PRO A 52 -14.02 -12.56 -12.07
N ALA A 53 -13.29 -12.71 -10.97
CA ALA A 53 -13.40 -11.82 -9.82
C ALA A 53 -12.99 -10.38 -10.17
N THR A 54 -11.94 -10.20 -10.98
CA THR A 54 -11.55 -8.88 -11.46
C THR A 54 -12.60 -8.27 -12.39
N GLN A 55 -13.21 -9.04 -13.27
CA GLN A 55 -14.26 -8.52 -14.14
C GLN A 55 -15.50 -8.09 -13.35
N ASP A 56 -15.86 -8.84 -12.31
CA ASP A 56 -17.01 -8.58 -11.44
C ASP A 56 -16.87 -7.28 -10.60
N ILE A 57 -15.63 -6.90 -10.29
CA ILE A 57 -15.36 -5.68 -9.52
C ILE A 57 -14.86 -4.53 -10.47
N SER A 58 -14.69 -4.76 -11.80
CA SER A 58 -14.17 -3.80 -12.80
C SER A 58 -15.12 -2.83 -13.53
N PRO A 59 -16.45 -3.00 -13.68
CA PRO A 59 -17.25 -2.08 -14.49
C PRO A 59 -17.61 -0.82 -13.69
N PRO A 60 -17.86 0.32 -14.38
CA PRO A 60 -17.40 1.64 -13.96
C PRO A 60 -17.78 1.89 -12.51
N LEU A 61 -16.82 2.36 -11.72
CA LEU A 61 -16.96 2.74 -10.30
C LEU A 61 -17.95 3.91 -10.17
N ALA A 62 -19.20 3.69 -10.58
CA ALA A 62 -20.33 4.46 -10.18
C ALA A 62 -20.47 4.30 -8.67
N HIS A 63 -21.00 5.34 -8.03
CA HIS A 63 -21.08 5.51 -6.58
C HIS A 63 -21.72 4.35 -5.80
N SER A 64 -22.20 3.26 -6.42
CA SER A 64 -22.93 2.14 -5.82
C SER A 64 -22.09 0.92 -5.35
N ILE A 65 -20.81 0.79 -5.73
CA ILE A 65 -20.07 -0.50 -5.56
C ILE A 65 -19.32 -0.63 -4.21
N ALA A 66 -18.93 0.48 -3.57
CA ALA A 66 -18.15 0.48 -2.32
C ALA A 66 -19.06 0.30 -1.08
N THR A 67 -19.73 -0.85 -0.96
CA THR A 67 -20.52 -1.22 0.23
C THR A 67 -19.66 -2.01 1.24
N PRO A 68 -20.03 -2.02 2.54
CA PRO A 68 -19.33 -2.85 3.53
C PRO A 68 -19.30 -4.34 3.16
N ALA A 69 -20.41 -4.89 2.65
CA ALA A 69 -20.47 -6.28 2.21
C ALA A 69 -19.49 -6.57 1.07
N ARG A 70 -19.45 -5.69 0.07
CA ARG A 70 -18.51 -5.83 -1.05
C ARG A 70 -17.05 -5.67 -0.62
N THR A 71 -16.80 -4.79 0.35
CA THR A 71 -15.47 -4.61 0.94
C THR A 71 -15.01 -5.86 1.66
N ALA A 72 -15.89 -6.52 2.41
CA ALA A 72 -15.59 -7.79 3.08
C ALA A 72 -15.28 -8.91 2.07
N GLU A 73 -16.06 -9.04 1.00
CA GLU A 73 -15.77 -9.98 -0.10
C GLU A 73 -14.41 -9.73 -0.73
N LEU A 74 -14.08 -8.45 -0.97
CA LEU A 74 -12.80 -8.07 -1.56
C LEU A 74 -11.63 -8.38 -0.62
N LEU A 75 -11.75 -8.10 0.68
CA LEU A 75 -10.70 -8.41 1.66
C LEU A 75 -10.46 -9.92 1.75
N LEU A 76 -11.52 -10.73 1.73
CA LEU A 76 -11.41 -12.19 1.67
C LEU A 76 -10.73 -12.66 0.37
N PHE A 77 -11.08 -12.05 -0.77
CA PHE A 77 -10.40 -12.31 -2.03
C PHE A 77 -8.90 -11.98 -1.96
N MET A 78 -8.53 -10.82 -1.40
CA MET A 78 -7.13 -10.40 -1.23
C MET A 78 -6.37 -11.36 -0.30
N GLU A 79 -7.01 -11.85 0.76
CA GLU A 79 -6.42 -12.85 1.66
C GLU A 79 -6.13 -14.17 0.93
N HIS A 80 -7.10 -14.70 0.18
CA HIS A 80 -6.89 -15.89 -0.62
C HIS A 80 -5.83 -15.68 -1.69
N PHE A 81 -5.79 -14.49 -2.32
CA PHE A 81 -4.78 -14.19 -3.32
C PHE A 81 -3.38 -14.15 -2.72
N LEU A 82 -3.21 -13.63 -1.49
CA LEU A 82 -1.93 -13.70 -0.77
C LEU A 82 -1.46 -15.14 -0.54
N ARG A 83 -2.38 -16.04 -0.18
CA ARG A 83 -2.08 -17.48 -0.03
C ARG A 83 -1.69 -18.10 -1.37
N PHE A 84 -2.47 -17.83 -2.43
CA PHE A 84 -2.18 -18.27 -3.79
C PHE A 84 -0.81 -17.79 -4.26
N ARG A 85 -0.51 -16.50 -4.10
CA ARG A 85 0.77 -15.87 -4.42
C ARG A 85 1.94 -16.59 -3.75
N THR A 86 1.80 -16.89 -2.47
CA THR A 86 2.85 -17.56 -1.69
C THR A 86 3.15 -18.94 -2.28
N ILE A 87 2.11 -19.73 -2.57
CA ILE A 87 2.26 -21.06 -3.16
C ILE A 87 2.80 -20.96 -4.60
N ALA A 88 2.29 -20.02 -5.39
CA ALA A 88 2.75 -19.81 -6.77
C ALA A 88 4.25 -19.51 -6.82
N LEU A 89 4.72 -18.54 -6.04
CA LEU A 89 6.12 -18.09 -6.07
C LEU A 89 7.09 -19.01 -5.33
N ARG A 90 6.62 -19.79 -4.37
CA ARG A 90 7.47 -20.70 -3.58
C ARG A 90 7.53 -22.10 -4.18
N ASP A 91 6.39 -22.62 -4.62
CA ASP A 91 6.22 -24.06 -4.85
C ASP A 91 5.93 -24.41 -6.32
N LEU A 92 5.37 -23.49 -7.11
CA LEU A 92 4.95 -23.77 -8.49
C LEU A 92 5.86 -23.17 -9.56
N LEU A 93 6.28 -21.91 -9.38
CA LEU A 93 7.04 -21.15 -10.37
C LEU A 93 8.51 -21.13 -9.97
N THR A 94 9.32 -21.94 -10.66
CA THR A 94 10.73 -22.12 -10.32
C THR A 94 11.69 -21.35 -11.23
N THR A 95 11.21 -20.86 -12.38
CA THR A 95 12.06 -20.16 -13.36
C THR A 95 11.86 -18.64 -13.30
N PRO A 96 12.93 -17.84 -13.52
CA PRO A 96 12.80 -16.37 -13.56
C PRO A 96 11.76 -15.85 -14.58
N PRO A 97 11.63 -16.42 -15.80
CA PRO A 97 10.58 -16.02 -16.74
C PRO A 97 9.16 -16.25 -16.22
N ASP A 98 8.91 -17.37 -15.53
CA ASP A 98 7.58 -17.67 -15.00
C ASP A 98 7.22 -16.76 -13.81
N ILE A 99 8.20 -16.45 -12.96
CA ILE A 99 8.05 -15.48 -11.88
C ILE A 99 7.74 -14.09 -12.45
N ALA A 100 8.49 -13.65 -13.46
CA ALA A 100 8.24 -12.35 -14.11
C ALA A 100 6.85 -12.29 -14.75
N TYR A 101 6.41 -13.38 -15.39
CA TYR A 101 5.07 -13.49 -15.94
C TYR A 101 3.99 -13.36 -14.85
N PHE A 102 4.12 -14.10 -13.74
CA PHE A 102 3.20 -13.97 -12.60
C PHE A 102 3.15 -12.55 -12.04
N LEU A 103 4.32 -11.93 -11.80
CA LEU A 103 4.39 -10.56 -11.26
C LEU A 103 3.74 -9.54 -12.20
N SER A 104 3.83 -9.73 -13.52
CA SER A 104 3.14 -8.84 -14.47
C SER A 104 1.61 -8.90 -14.34
N ARG A 105 1.04 -10.10 -14.11
CA ARG A 105 -0.39 -10.28 -13.88
C ARG A 105 -0.84 -9.80 -12.51
N GLU A 106 -0.02 -10.03 -11.49
CA GLU A 106 -0.22 -9.47 -10.15
C GLU A 106 -0.29 -7.94 -10.22
N MET A 107 0.59 -7.28 -10.97
CA MET A 107 0.55 -5.82 -11.13
C MET A 107 -0.75 -5.32 -11.76
N ALA A 108 -1.32 -6.03 -12.74
CA ALA A 108 -2.61 -5.68 -13.33
C ALA A 108 -3.76 -5.82 -12.31
N LEU A 109 -3.74 -6.89 -11.51
CA LEU A 109 -4.71 -7.07 -10.42
C LEU A 109 -4.59 -5.95 -9.37
N LEU A 110 -3.38 -5.59 -8.98
CA LEU A 110 -3.14 -4.55 -7.99
C LEU A 110 -3.60 -3.18 -8.47
N ASP A 111 -3.37 -2.82 -9.73
CA ASP A 111 -3.83 -1.54 -10.29
C ASP A 111 -5.34 -1.42 -10.14
N TRP A 112 -6.04 -2.48 -10.48
CA TRP A 112 -7.47 -2.55 -10.39
C TRP A 112 -7.97 -2.51 -8.92
N LEU A 113 -7.28 -3.20 -8.00
CA LEU A 113 -7.60 -3.17 -6.57
C LEU A 113 -7.41 -1.76 -6.03
N GLY A 114 -6.37 -1.06 -6.47
CA GLY A 114 -6.10 0.31 -6.06
C GLY A 114 -7.21 1.27 -6.50
N ARG A 115 -7.74 1.12 -7.72
CA ARG A 115 -8.88 1.92 -8.20
C ARG A 115 -10.14 1.67 -7.36
N TYR A 116 -10.37 0.43 -6.94
CA TYR A 116 -11.46 0.12 -6.01
C TYR A 116 -11.28 0.89 -4.69
N TRP A 117 -10.08 0.84 -4.09
CA TRP A 117 -9.80 1.50 -2.83
C TRP A 117 -9.85 3.04 -2.92
N GLU A 118 -9.48 3.61 -4.07
CA GLU A 118 -9.68 5.03 -4.37
C GLU A 118 -11.16 5.40 -4.35
N ALA A 119 -12.01 4.66 -5.06
CA ALA A 119 -13.46 4.91 -5.06
C ALA A 119 -14.09 4.69 -3.68
N PHE A 120 -13.65 3.67 -2.95
CA PHE A 120 -14.07 3.44 -1.57
C PHE A 120 -13.72 4.63 -0.68
N GLN A 121 -12.49 5.14 -0.77
CA GLN A 121 -12.03 6.27 0.02
C GLN A 121 -12.84 7.54 -0.31
N GLN A 122 -13.06 7.84 -1.59
CA GLN A 122 -13.88 8.98 -2.01
C GLN A 122 -15.28 8.92 -1.39
N ARG A 123 -15.93 7.76 -1.43
CA ARG A 123 -17.26 7.57 -0.84
C ARG A 123 -17.26 7.73 0.69
N MET A 124 -16.26 7.19 1.38
CA MET A 124 -16.15 7.35 2.84
C MET A 124 -15.89 8.80 3.23
N CYS A 125 -15.10 9.55 2.46
CA CYS A 125 -14.92 10.98 2.65
C CYS A 125 -16.24 11.75 2.47
N GLU A 126 -17.03 11.43 1.45
CA GLU A 126 -18.36 12.03 1.22
C GLU A 126 -19.38 11.70 2.32
N ALA A 127 -19.36 10.46 2.83
CA ALA A 127 -20.38 9.96 3.76
C ALA A 127 -20.10 10.29 5.24
N THR A 128 -18.83 10.45 5.63
CA THR A 128 -18.45 10.32 7.05
C THR A 128 -17.53 11.43 7.57
N LEU A 129 -16.98 12.27 6.70
CA LEU A 129 -16.06 13.33 7.12
C LEU A 129 -16.57 14.69 6.62
N PRO A 130 -16.64 15.73 7.46
CA PRO A 130 -16.56 17.07 6.93
C PRO A 130 -15.23 17.13 6.17
N LEU A 131 -15.31 17.28 4.83
CA LEU A 131 -14.16 17.54 3.94
C LEU A 131 -13.13 18.34 4.74
N PRO A 132 -11.86 17.88 4.85
CA PRO A 132 -10.83 18.67 5.48
C PRO A 132 -10.93 20.03 4.80
N ARG A 133 -11.35 21.06 5.56
CA ARG A 133 -11.37 22.43 5.05
C ARG A 133 -10.05 22.58 4.35
N ALA A 134 -10.09 22.80 3.03
CA ALA A 134 -8.92 22.97 2.20
C ALA A 134 -7.92 23.72 3.06
N LEU A 135 -6.85 23.03 3.46
CA LEU A 135 -5.82 23.60 4.32
C LEU A 135 -5.53 24.93 3.68
N ASP A 136 -5.87 26.00 4.39
CA ASP A 136 -5.79 27.36 3.91
C ASP A 136 -4.42 27.44 3.23
N THR A 137 -4.43 27.50 1.90
CA THR A 137 -3.19 27.47 1.09
C THR A 137 -2.35 28.71 1.36
N SER A 138 -2.89 29.65 2.15
CA SER A 138 -2.07 30.55 2.91
C SER A 138 -1.39 29.80 4.05
N VAL A 139 -0.07 29.68 3.94
CA VAL A 139 0.85 29.62 5.09
C VAL A 139 0.64 30.88 5.93
N LYS A 140 -0.54 31.06 6.52
CA LYS A 140 -0.78 31.98 7.63
C LYS A 140 -0.22 31.26 8.82
N LEU A 141 1.01 31.65 9.17
CA LEU A 141 1.61 31.54 10.49
C LEU A 141 0.65 30.92 11.50
N CYS A 142 0.76 29.60 11.73
CA CYS A 142 0.16 29.00 12.90
C CYS A 142 0.54 29.86 14.11
N PRO A 143 -0.39 30.14 15.03
CA PRO A 143 -0.07 30.81 16.29
C PRO A 143 1.19 30.16 16.88
N LYS A 144 2.17 30.96 17.34
CA LYS A 144 3.45 30.45 17.87
C LYS A 144 3.23 29.33 18.89
N THR A 145 2.18 29.45 19.69
CA THR A 145 1.71 28.48 20.69
C THR A 145 1.31 27.12 20.10
N GLU A 146 0.64 27.06 18.94
CA GLU A 146 0.31 25.80 18.28
C GLU A 146 1.54 25.09 17.70
N SER A 147 2.48 25.85 17.12
CA SER A 147 3.73 25.27 16.62
C SER A 147 4.61 24.75 17.75
N GLU A 148 4.68 25.46 18.88
CA GLU A 148 5.43 25.02 20.07
C GLU A 148 4.82 23.76 20.68
N HIS A 149 3.49 23.70 20.78
CA HIS A 149 2.79 22.53 21.28
C HIS A 149 2.98 21.32 20.36
N ARG A 150 2.86 21.49 19.04
CA ARG A 150 3.15 20.44 18.06
C ARG A 150 4.59 19.95 18.15
N ASN A 151 5.56 20.86 18.29
CA ASN A 151 6.98 20.48 18.41
C ASN A 151 7.24 19.68 19.69
N ARG A 152 6.63 20.06 20.82
CA ARG A 152 6.74 19.31 22.07
C ARG A 152 6.16 17.90 21.92
N PHE A 153 4.97 17.80 21.35
CA PHE A 153 4.31 16.52 21.09
C PHE A 153 5.17 15.60 20.21
N VAL A 154 5.74 16.14 19.12
CA VAL A 154 6.64 15.38 18.24
C VAL A 154 7.85 14.84 19.04
N VAL A 155 8.49 15.67 19.87
CA VAL A 155 9.62 15.24 20.71
C VAL A 155 9.22 14.11 21.65
N GLU A 156 8.08 14.25 22.34
CA GLU A 156 7.55 13.22 23.24
C GLU A 156 7.26 11.91 22.50
N TRP A 157 6.63 11.98 21.33
CA TRP A 157 6.33 10.80 20.53
C TRP A 157 7.61 10.04 20.10
N PHE A 158 8.64 10.75 19.64
CA PHE A 158 9.92 10.12 19.28
C PHE A 158 10.58 9.45 20.50
N SER A 159 10.54 10.12 21.65
CA SER A 159 11.06 9.58 22.91
C SER A 159 10.35 8.27 23.29
N SER A 160 9.01 8.30 23.32
CA SER A 160 8.17 7.16 23.69
C SER A 160 8.28 5.96 22.73
N ASN A 161 8.60 6.21 21.46
CA ASN A 161 8.81 5.15 20.46
C ASN A 161 10.29 4.70 20.37
N GLY A 162 11.17 5.22 21.22
CA GLY A 162 12.59 4.86 21.20
C GLY A 162 13.29 5.25 19.89
N LEU A 163 12.86 6.34 19.27
CA LEU A 163 13.39 6.89 18.02
C LEU A 163 14.22 8.16 18.28
N ASP A 164 15.15 8.46 17.38
CA ASP A 164 16.01 9.63 17.42
C ASP A 164 15.46 10.69 16.46
N LEU A 165 14.86 11.73 17.05
CA LEU A 165 14.30 12.86 16.33
C LEU A 165 15.32 13.54 15.41
N ARG A 166 16.56 13.75 15.90
CA ARG A 166 17.61 14.42 15.12
C ARG A 166 18.05 13.55 13.95
N ALA A 167 18.19 12.25 14.18
CA ALA A 167 18.52 11.31 13.11
C ALA A 167 17.45 11.32 12.00
N THR A 168 16.15 11.33 12.36
CA THR A 168 15.07 11.43 11.38
C THR A 168 15.05 12.79 10.68
N GLN A 169 15.16 13.91 11.40
CA GLN A 169 15.23 15.25 10.81
C GLN A 169 16.39 15.39 9.83
N SER A 170 17.55 14.82 10.16
CA SER A 170 18.74 14.88 9.30
C SER A 170 18.52 14.27 7.91
N ILE A 171 17.58 13.33 7.76
CA ILE A 171 17.24 12.73 6.47
C ILE A 171 16.55 13.75 5.55
N PHE A 172 15.81 14.72 6.09
CA PHE A 172 15.20 15.81 5.32
C PHE A 172 16.21 16.91 4.97
N GLU A 173 17.37 16.95 5.62
CA GLU A 173 18.35 18.04 5.50
C GLU A 173 19.61 17.70 4.69
N ARG A 174 19.99 16.42 4.62
CA ARG A 174 21.27 15.95 4.06
C ARG A 174 21.19 15.53 2.58
N ASP A 175 22.33 15.16 2.01
CA ASP A 175 22.50 14.58 0.66
C ASP A 175 21.55 13.41 0.38
N ALA A 176 21.12 12.67 1.41
CA ALA A 176 20.12 11.62 1.29
C ALA A 176 18.79 12.12 0.70
N PHE A 177 18.36 13.34 1.05
CA PHE A 177 17.17 13.97 0.46
C PHE A 177 17.40 14.34 -1.01
N GLN A 178 18.60 14.84 -1.34
CA GLN A 178 18.96 15.23 -2.71
C GLN A 178 19.16 14.01 -3.62
N GLU A 179 19.74 12.94 -3.13
CA GLU A 179 19.92 11.70 -3.88
C GLU A 179 18.57 11.02 -4.11
N LEU A 180 17.72 10.97 -3.08
CA LEU A 180 16.37 10.46 -3.22
C LEU A 180 15.55 11.30 -4.21
N LYS A 181 15.66 12.62 -4.13
CA LYS A 181 15.11 13.56 -5.11
C LYS A 181 15.59 13.27 -6.53
N ARG A 182 16.91 13.15 -6.73
CA ARG A 182 17.52 12.90 -8.04
C ARG A 182 16.97 11.63 -8.65
N ARG A 183 16.95 10.55 -7.87
CA ARG A 183 16.49 9.26 -8.36
C ARG A 183 14.99 9.25 -8.65
N ILE A 184 14.15 9.84 -7.79
CA ILE A 184 12.70 9.89 -8.03
C ILE A 184 12.33 10.83 -9.19
N ALA A 185 13.04 11.96 -9.36
CA ALA A 185 12.80 12.90 -10.45
C ALA A 185 12.95 12.28 -11.85
N LEU A 186 13.78 11.24 -11.99
CA LEU A 186 13.92 10.50 -13.25
C LEU A 186 12.63 9.75 -13.65
N HIS A 187 11.75 9.44 -12.69
CA HIS A 187 10.55 8.62 -12.93
C HIS A 187 9.24 9.40 -13.05
N TYR A 188 9.16 10.58 -12.43
CA TYR A 188 7.98 11.44 -12.49
C TYR A 188 8.07 12.51 -13.59
N GLY A 189 9.11 12.44 -14.43
CA GLY A 189 9.40 13.48 -15.42
C GLY A 189 9.88 14.78 -14.78
N ASN A 190 10.41 15.68 -15.60
CA ASN A 190 10.85 17.03 -15.20
C ASN A 190 9.67 17.95 -14.89
N ASP A 191 8.59 17.45 -14.27
CA ASP A 191 7.43 18.26 -13.96
C ASP A 191 7.76 19.21 -12.80
N ARG A 192 8.00 20.46 -13.19
CA ARG A 192 8.19 21.62 -12.32
C ARG A 192 6.87 22.10 -11.70
N ALA A 193 5.75 21.47 -12.02
CA ALA A 193 4.43 21.71 -11.43
C ALA A 193 4.00 20.36 -10.81
N VAL A 194 3.96 20.13 -9.50
CA VAL A 194 3.32 20.89 -8.44
C VAL A 194 4.16 20.71 -7.16
N GLY A 195 4.60 21.82 -6.55
CA GLY A 195 4.88 21.81 -5.11
C GLY A 195 6.30 21.54 -4.58
N GLY A 196 7.33 21.46 -5.43
CA GLY A 196 8.74 21.52 -5.00
C GLY A 196 9.24 20.40 -4.06
N TRP A 197 10.56 20.23 -4.01
CA TRP A 197 11.22 19.40 -2.98
C TRP A 197 11.55 20.29 -1.79
N ASP A 198 10.54 20.68 -1.01
CA ASP A 198 10.71 21.53 0.18
C ASP A 198 10.75 20.70 1.45
N LYS A 199 11.95 20.59 2.04
CA LYS A 199 12.17 19.89 3.31
C LYS A 199 11.29 20.41 4.45
N ARG A 200 11.00 21.72 4.48
CA ARG A 200 10.15 22.32 5.53
C ARG A 200 8.71 21.87 5.37
N ARG A 201 8.21 21.84 4.13
CA ARG A 201 6.87 21.31 3.81
C ARG A 201 6.74 19.83 4.20
N TYR A 202 7.71 19.00 3.85
CA TYR A 202 7.68 17.57 4.18
C TYR A 202 7.69 17.33 5.69
N TRP A 203 8.52 18.06 6.42
CA TRP A 203 8.52 17.99 7.88
C TRP A 203 7.22 18.50 8.49
N ALA A 204 6.65 19.59 7.95
CA ALA A 204 5.37 20.13 8.38
C ALA A 204 4.25 19.09 8.21
N ILE A 205 4.12 18.49 7.02
CA ILE A 205 3.17 17.41 6.73
C ILE A 205 3.32 16.27 7.74
N PHE A 206 4.55 15.77 7.93
CA PHE A 206 4.79 14.68 8.88
C PHE A 206 4.40 15.05 10.31
N SER A 207 4.81 16.22 10.79
CA SER A 207 4.51 16.67 12.16
C SER A 207 3.03 16.94 12.41
N THR A 208 2.31 17.47 11.40
CA THR A 208 0.87 17.70 11.46
C THR A 208 0.11 16.37 11.47
N ALA A 209 0.46 15.45 10.58
CA ALA A 209 -0.11 14.10 10.55
C ALA A 209 0.13 13.35 11.86
N LEU A 210 1.31 13.50 12.46
CA LEU A 210 1.64 12.89 13.74
C LEU A 210 0.70 13.37 14.86
N LYS A 211 0.50 14.67 14.98
CA LYS A 211 -0.44 15.27 15.96
C LYS A 211 -1.88 14.81 15.68
N ARG A 212 -2.32 14.84 14.42
CA ARG A 212 -3.67 14.39 14.06
C ARG A 212 -3.89 12.91 14.38
N SER A 213 -2.90 12.07 14.12
CA SER A 213 -2.98 10.62 14.41
C SER A 213 -3.11 10.30 15.90
N SER A 214 -2.69 11.19 16.80
CA SER A 214 -2.90 11.03 18.25
C SER A 214 -4.21 11.62 18.74
N GLU A 215 -4.75 12.60 18.03
CA GLU A 215 -6.06 13.20 18.29
C GLU A 215 -7.19 12.45 17.57
N GLN A 216 -6.83 11.49 16.72
CA GLN A 216 -7.75 10.70 15.91
C GLN A 216 -8.66 9.88 16.81
N SER A 217 -9.98 10.09 16.68
CA SER A 217 -10.97 9.30 17.41
C SER A 217 -10.99 7.83 16.95
N ASP A 218 -11.41 6.92 17.82
CA ASP A 218 -11.57 5.49 17.47
C ASP A 218 -12.43 5.28 16.22
N LYS A 219 -13.44 6.13 15.99
CA LYS A 219 -14.28 6.14 14.77
C LYS A 219 -13.49 6.37 13.49
N GLN A 220 -12.46 7.23 13.55
CA GLN A 220 -11.62 7.50 12.40
C GLN A 220 -10.62 6.37 12.12
N LEU A 221 -10.33 5.57 13.14
CA LEU A 221 -9.46 4.40 13.08
C LEU A 221 -10.21 3.19 12.51
N GLU A 222 -11.50 3.05 12.84
CA GLU A 222 -12.43 2.11 12.20
C GLU A 222 -12.46 2.28 10.67
N TYR A 223 -12.24 3.49 10.12
CA TYR A 223 -12.12 3.66 8.66
C TYR A 223 -10.90 2.97 8.06
N PHE A 224 -9.83 2.80 8.83
CA PHE A 224 -8.60 2.17 8.38
C PHE A 224 -8.57 0.66 8.65
N VAL A 225 -9.13 0.23 9.78
CA VAL A 225 -8.99 -1.14 10.30
C VAL A 225 -10.29 -1.80 10.75
N GLY A 226 -11.45 -1.15 10.55
CA GLY A 226 -12.75 -1.62 11.06
C GLY A 226 -13.40 -2.76 10.27
N PHE A 227 -12.69 -3.34 9.31
CA PHE A 227 -13.16 -4.49 8.54
C PHE A 227 -12.36 -5.73 8.92
N ASP A 228 -13.04 -6.87 9.10
CA ASP A 228 -12.36 -8.15 9.24
C ASP A 228 -11.48 -8.42 8.02
N GLY A 229 -10.25 -8.86 8.26
CA GLY A 229 -9.26 -9.08 7.20
C GLY A 229 -8.64 -7.80 6.62
N TRP A 230 -8.81 -6.63 7.25
CA TRP A 230 -8.21 -5.35 6.80
C TRP A 230 -6.70 -5.45 6.49
N GLN A 231 -5.98 -6.32 7.21
CA GLN A 231 -4.55 -6.52 7.04
C GLN A 231 -4.20 -7.01 5.62
N SER A 232 -5.09 -7.79 4.99
CA SER A 232 -4.91 -8.32 3.63
C SER A 232 -4.79 -7.19 2.61
N ARG A 233 -5.50 -6.07 2.81
CA ARG A 233 -5.37 -4.87 1.97
C ARG A 233 -3.93 -4.43 1.90
N PHE A 234 -3.38 -4.10 3.06
CA PHE A 234 -2.07 -3.48 3.13
C PHE A 234 -0.95 -4.48 2.91
N THR A 235 -1.12 -5.75 3.31
CA THR A 235 -0.14 -6.81 3.07
C THR A 235 0.05 -7.06 1.58
N LEU A 236 -1.03 -7.11 0.79
CA LEU A 236 -0.93 -7.35 -0.65
C LEU A 236 -0.21 -6.23 -1.39
N PHE A 237 -0.52 -4.97 -1.07
CA PHE A 237 0.24 -3.85 -1.63
C PHE A 237 1.68 -3.81 -1.09
N ASN A 238 1.92 -4.18 0.18
CA ASN A 238 3.26 -4.28 0.75
C ASN A 238 4.15 -5.28 0.01
N THR A 239 3.61 -6.46 -0.34
CA THR A 239 4.36 -7.46 -1.10
C THR A 239 4.72 -6.97 -2.49
N ALA A 240 3.89 -6.09 -3.07
CA ALA A 240 4.17 -5.42 -4.33
C ALA A 240 5.25 -4.33 -4.21
N LEU A 241 5.41 -3.69 -3.04
CA LEU A 241 6.41 -2.63 -2.83
C LEU A 241 7.88 -3.11 -2.94
N LEU A 242 8.14 -4.36 -3.33
CA LEU A 242 9.45 -4.94 -3.67
C LEU A 242 10.60 -4.37 -2.82
N ARG A 243 10.43 -4.40 -1.48
CA ARG A 243 11.34 -3.75 -0.54
C ARG A 243 12.73 -4.36 -0.64
N GLY A 244 13.66 -3.65 -1.28
CA GLY A 244 15.02 -4.11 -1.55
C GLY A 244 15.35 -4.27 -3.05
N ALA A 245 14.36 -4.20 -3.93
CA ALA A 245 14.58 -4.11 -5.37
C ALA A 245 15.17 -2.74 -5.76
N PRO A 246 15.72 -2.61 -6.99
CA PRO A 246 16.08 -1.31 -7.54
C PRO A 246 14.92 -0.32 -7.41
N LEU A 247 15.24 0.95 -7.14
CA LEU A 247 14.23 1.98 -6.90
C LEU A 247 13.18 2.04 -8.01
N ASP A 248 13.60 1.87 -9.26
CA ASP A 248 12.73 1.89 -10.45
C ASP A 248 11.61 0.86 -10.33
N ALA A 249 11.93 -0.34 -9.84
CA ALA A 249 10.95 -1.40 -9.61
C ALA A 249 10.00 -1.02 -8.47
N MET A 250 10.51 -0.47 -7.36
CA MET A 250 9.67 0.00 -6.26
C MET A 250 8.73 1.14 -6.69
N LEU A 251 9.22 2.09 -7.51
CA LEU A 251 8.41 3.19 -8.03
C LEU A 251 7.38 2.70 -9.05
N ALA A 252 7.71 1.71 -9.88
CA ALA A 252 6.75 1.06 -10.75
C ALA A 252 5.63 0.38 -9.94
N SER A 253 5.99 -0.31 -8.84
CA SER A 253 5.02 -0.92 -7.93
C SER A 253 4.11 0.10 -7.25
N LEU A 254 4.60 1.30 -6.95
CA LEU A 254 3.76 2.34 -6.33
C LEU A 254 2.61 2.81 -7.24
N ARG A 255 2.70 2.63 -8.56
CA ARG A 255 1.68 3.09 -9.51
C ARG A 255 0.31 2.42 -9.36
N CYS A 256 0.26 1.26 -8.70
CA CYS A 256 -1.00 0.58 -8.43
C CYS A 256 -1.72 1.08 -7.18
N ILE A 257 -1.09 1.97 -6.39
CA ILE A 257 -1.70 2.55 -5.20
C ILE A 257 -2.30 3.90 -5.57
N HIS A 258 -3.64 4.00 -5.47
CA HIS A 258 -4.40 5.17 -5.93
C HIS A 258 -5.02 5.98 -4.79
N ASP A 259 -4.84 5.57 -3.53
CA ASP A 259 -5.40 6.26 -2.36
C ASP A 259 -4.38 6.39 -1.21
N PRO A 260 -4.49 7.45 -0.37
CA PRO A 260 -3.53 7.72 0.69
C PRO A 260 -3.54 6.66 1.81
N VAL A 261 -4.69 6.06 2.11
CA VAL A 261 -4.81 5.08 3.20
C VAL A 261 -4.08 3.79 2.84
N THR A 262 -4.27 3.26 1.62
CA THR A 262 -3.52 2.11 1.11
C THR A 262 -2.02 2.41 1.09
N LEU A 263 -1.62 3.60 0.63
CA LEU A 263 -0.22 4.00 0.60
C LEU A 263 0.41 3.94 1.99
N GLY A 264 -0.19 4.62 2.97
CA GLY A 264 0.29 4.65 4.35
C GLY A 264 0.35 3.25 4.96
N GLY A 265 -0.75 2.49 4.83
CA GLY A 265 -0.86 1.15 5.38
C GLY A 265 0.11 0.15 4.77
N ALA A 266 0.27 0.15 3.45
CA ALA A 266 1.24 -0.72 2.77
C ALA A 266 2.67 -0.43 3.26
N PHE A 267 3.01 0.83 3.54
CA PHE A 267 4.29 1.17 4.16
C PHE A 267 4.41 0.72 5.63
N ALA A 268 3.30 0.68 6.38
CA ALA A 268 3.25 0.28 7.77
C ALA A 268 3.42 -1.24 8.00
N VAL A 269 2.85 -2.09 7.13
CA VAL A 269 2.80 -3.57 7.31
C VAL A 269 4.15 -4.29 7.24
N GLY A 270 5.22 -3.61 6.86
CA GLY A 270 6.59 -4.15 6.93
C GLY A 270 7.58 -3.17 7.53
N ALA A 271 7.12 -2.24 8.36
CA ALA A 271 7.87 -1.04 8.67
C ALA A 271 9.16 -1.33 9.45
N VAL A 272 10.29 -1.20 8.73
CA VAL A 272 11.65 -1.51 9.21
C VAL A 272 12.03 -0.72 10.46
N HIS A 273 11.47 0.49 10.63
CA HIS A 273 11.71 1.33 11.81
C HIS A 273 11.25 0.71 13.14
N LYS A 274 10.42 -0.36 13.11
CA LYS A 274 10.04 -1.10 14.32
C LYS A 274 10.95 -2.28 14.63
N SER A 275 11.85 -2.67 13.72
CA SER A 275 12.71 -3.83 13.92
C SER A 275 13.57 -3.64 15.17
N SER A 276 13.41 -4.48 16.18
CA SER A 276 14.25 -4.48 17.39
C SER A 276 15.70 -4.87 17.10
N ARG A 277 15.97 -5.41 15.90
CA ARG A 277 17.31 -5.82 15.45
C ARG A 277 18.16 -4.65 14.95
N LEU A 278 17.56 -3.49 14.68
CA LEU A 278 18.26 -2.33 14.15
C LEU A 278 18.55 -1.31 15.26
N PRO A 279 19.74 -0.66 15.24
CA PRO A 279 20.04 0.45 16.13
C PRO A 279 19.00 1.58 16.03
N LYS A 280 18.77 2.28 17.15
CA LYS A 280 17.84 3.42 17.25
C LYS A 280 18.02 4.42 16.10
N GLU A 281 19.25 4.81 15.81
CA GLU A 281 19.57 5.76 14.73
C GLU A 281 19.14 5.24 13.35
N GLU A 282 19.41 3.97 13.05
CA GLU A 282 19.05 3.37 11.76
C GLU A 282 17.54 3.26 11.57
N ARG A 283 16.81 2.86 12.62
CA ARG A 283 15.34 2.85 12.62
C ARG A 283 14.78 4.23 12.31
N SER A 284 15.37 5.26 12.91
CA SER A 284 14.98 6.66 12.73
C SER A 284 15.27 7.18 11.32
N LYS A 285 16.40 6.77 10.73
CA LYS A 285 16.73 7.06 9.32
C LYS A 285 15.76 6.36 8.36
N TRP A 286 15.40 5.11 8.64
CA TRP A 286 14.40 4.37 7.88
C TRP A 286 13.03 5.06 7.91
N LEU A 287 12.58 5.47 9.09
CA LEU A 287 11.35 6.25 9.22
C LEU A 287 11.37 7.51 8.33
N GLY A 288 12.44 8.31 8.41
CA GLY A 288 12.58 9.53 7.60
C GLY A 288 12.49 9.27 6.09
N ARG A 289 13.17 8.22 5.60
CA ARG A 289 13.12 7.82 4.17
C ARG A 289 11.72 7.39 3.78
N THR A 290 11.07 6.57 4.60
CA THR A 290 9.68 6.13 4.37
C THR A 290 8.71 7.30 4.31
N MET A 291 8.85 8.28 5.19
CA MET A 291 8.01 9.49 5.17
C MET A 291 8.19 10.29 3.87
N ILE A 292 9.43 10.45 3.40
CA ILE A 292 9.67 11.12 2.12
C ILE A 292 9.01 10.39 0.96
N PHE A 293 9.07 9.05 0.93
CA PHE A 293 8.40 8.27 -0.11
C PHE A 293 6.88 8.42 -0.09
N ILE A 294 6.27 8.26 1.08
CA ILE A 294 4.82 8.38 1.25
C ILE A 294 4.38 9.79 0.84
N ILE A 295 5.00 10.83 1.41
CA ILE A 295 4.63 12.22 1.13
C ILE A 295 4.81 12.56 -0.34
N ASN A 296 5.95 12.18 -0.94
CA ASN A 296 6.21 12.52 -2.33
C ASN A 296 5.27 11.80 -3.30
N HIS A 297 4.97 10.52 -3.04
CA HIS A 297 4.02 9.78 -3.87
C HIS A 297 2.61 10.35 -3.72
N ALA A 298 2.17 10.64 -2.49
CA ALA A 298 0.88 11.26 -2.24
C ALA A 298 0.72 12.62 -2.92
N LEU A 299 1.76 13.45 -2.91
CA LEU A 299 1.74 14.78 -3.55
C LEU A 299 1.74 14.75 -5.07
N ARG A 300 2.35 13.74 -5.70
CA ARG A 300 2.66 13.75 -7.14
C ARG A 300 1.92 12.72 -7.97
N ALA A 301 1.52 11.59 -7.37
CA ALA A 301 1.03 10.44 -8.10
C ALA A 301 -0.47 10.18 -7.87
N LEU A 302 -0.97 10.53 -6.68
CA LEU A 302 -2.38 10.35 -6.36
C LEU A 302 -3.23 11.43 -7.02
N SER A 303 -4.44 11.06 -7.44
CA SER A 303 -5.39 11.94 -8.16
C SER A 303 -5.72 13.23 -7.39
N GLN A 304 -5.69 13.17 -6.05
CA GLN A 304 -5.95 14.29 -5.14
C GLN A 304 -4.67 14.91 -4.54
N GLY A 305 -3.56 14.89 -5.28
CA GLY A 305 -2.24 15.32 -4.82
C GLY A 305 -2.24 16.66 -4.07
N SER A 306 -2.15 16.59 -2.73
CA SER A 306 -2.29 17.73 -1.82
C SER A 306 -1.63 17.44 -0.47
N ASP A 307 -1.37 18.49 0.32
CA ASP A 307 -0.83 18.32 1.69
C ASP A 307 -1.78 17.50 2.55
N ALA A 308 -3.10 17.69 2.40
CA ALA A 308 -4.10 16.89 3.11
C ALA A 308 -4.01 15.40 2.75
N CYS A 309 -3.86 15.07 1.46
CA CYS A 309 -3.68 13.70 1.00
C CYS A 309 -2.38 13.07 1.56
N ALA A 310 -1.28 13.82 1.56
CA ALA A 310 -0.02 13.37 2.14
C ALA A 310 -0.09 13.21 3.67
N GLU A 311 -0.78 14.11 4.36
CA GLU A 311 -1.03 14.03 5.80
C GLU A 311 -1.87 12.79 6.13
N GLU A 312 -2.90 12.49 5.35
CA GLU A 312 -3.74 11.31 5.53
C GLU A 312 -2.94 10.02 5.32
N ALA A 313 -2.08 9.96 4.30
CA ALA A 313 -1.23 8.80 4.08
C ALA A 313 -0.24 8.57 5.23
N VAL A 314 0.34 9.65 5.77
CA VAL A 314 1.20 9.57 6.96
C VAL A 314 0.39 9.17 8.19
N ALA A 315 -0.81 9.70 8.39
CA ALA A 315 -1.67 9.35 9.50
C ALA A 315 -2.06 7.86 9.45
N ALA A 316 -2.44 7.33 8.29
CA ALA A 316 -2.71 5.91 8.09
C ALA A 316 -1.48 5.05 8.39
N PHE A 317 -0.30 5.45 7.93
CA PHE A 317 0.96 4.78 8.27
C PHE A 317 1.18 4.69 9.77
N LEU A 318 1.01 5.81 10.49
CA LEU A 318 1.23 5.90 11.93
C LEU A 318 0.18 5.09 12.70
N ALA A 319 -1.09 5.19 12.31
CA ALA A 319 -2.20 4.46 12.89
C ALA A 319 -1.98 2.96 12.76
N ILE A 320 -1.79 2.45 11.54
CA ILE A 320 -1.57 1.02 11.27
C ILE A 320 -0.27 0.53 11.92
N SER A 321 0.73 1.41 12.04
CA SER A 321 1.95 1.10 12.77
C SER A 321 1.74 0.86 14.28
N ARG A 322 0.66 1.34 14.90
CA ARG A 322 0.38 1.06 16.31
C ARG A 322 -0.25 -0.32 16.54
N TYR A 323 -0.90 -0.89 15.53
CA TYR A 323 -1.71 -2.11 15.66
C TYR A 323 -0.93 -3.42 15.69
N ASN A 324 0.39 -3.40 15.91
CA ASN A 324 1.27 -4.57 15.98
C ASN A 324 0.96 -5.64 14.89
N LEU A 325 1.59 -5.47 13.74
CA LEU A 325 1.84 -6.58 12.82
C LEU A 325 3.16 -7.24 13.18
#